data_AF-A0A9D2ND91-F1
#
_entry.id   AF-A0A9D2ND91-F1
#
_cell.length_a   1.000
_cell.length_b   1.000
_cell.length_c   1.000
_cell.angle_alpha   90.00
_cell.angle_beta   90.00
_cell.angle_gamma   90.00
#
_symmetry.space_group_name_H-M   'P 1'
#
loop_
_entity.id
_entity.type
_entity.pdbx_description
1 polymer ?
#
loop_
_entity_poly.entity_id
_entity_poly.type
_entity_poly.pdbx_seq_one_letter_code
_entity_poly.pdbx_strand_id
1 'polypeptide(L)' 'MEAELSRIRERVPDERLLECLRRLMQVQDSYLRSVQDEIMEDYGSLDAFFAREMGLDEGARLRLREKYLETKAGG' A
#
# COMPACT_ATOMS: atom_id res chain seq x y z
N MET A 1 -12.47 -1.70 11.59
CA MET A 1 -12.86 -0.38 11.07
C MET A 1 -14.31 -0.04 11.41
N GLU A 2 -15.30 -0.86 11.02
CA GLU A 2 -16.71 -0.56 11.33
C GLU A 2 -17.03 -0.53 12.84
N ALA A 3 -16.43 -1.41 13.63
CA ALA A 3 -16.61 -1.41 15.09
C ALA A 3 -16.11 -0.12 15.77
N GLU A 4 -15.06 0.51 15.24
CA GLU A 4 -14.55 1.80 15.75
C GLU A 4 -15.42 2.98 15.27
N LEU A 5 -15.87 2.97 14.02
CA LEU A 5 -16.81 3.97 13.51
C LEU A 5 -18.13 3.95 14.30
N SER A 6 -18.61 2.78 14.71
CA SER A 6 -19.81 2.64 15.55
C SER A 6 -19.64 3.30 16.91
N ARG A 7 -18.47 3.18 17.55
CA ARG A 7 -18.16 3.85 18.85
C ARG A 7 -18.05 5.36 18.70
N ILE A 8 -17.52 5.82 17.57
CA ILE A 8 -17.38 7.26 17.28
C ILE A 8 -18.75 7.91 17.03
N ARG A 9 -19.68 7.20 16.38
CA ARG A 9 -21.04 7.68 16.09
C ARG A 9 -21.85 8.04 17.33
N GLU A 10 -21.59 7.38 18.46
CA GLU A 10 -22.21 7.72 19.76
C GLU A 10 -21.76 9.08 20.30
N ARG A 11 -20.59 9.58 19.85
CA ARG A 11 -19.97 10.83 20.30
C ARG A 11 -20.01 11.94 19.25
N VAL A 12 -20.21 11.59 17.99
CA VAL A 12 -20.25 12.50 16.84
C VAL A 12 -21.49 12.18 16.01
N PRO A 13 -22.61 12.89 16.22
CA PRO A 13 -23.86 12.64 15.49
C PRO A 13 -23.89 13.29 14.09
N ASP A 14 -22.90 14.12 13.76
CA ASP A 14 -22.81 14.75 12.44
C ASP A 14 -22.34 13.75 11.39
N GLU A 15 -23.28 13.34 10.53
CA GLU A 15 -23.06 12.39 9.43
C GLU A 15 -21.98 12.85 8.44
N ARG A 16 -21.80 14.16 8.22
CA ARG A 16 -20.72 14.67 7.34
C ARG A 16 -19.35 14.44 7.96
N LEU A 17 -19.24 14.65 9.27
CA LEU A 17 -17.99 14.44 9.99
C LEU A 17 -17.66 12.94 10.09
N LEU A 18 -18.66 12.07 10.25
CA LEU A 18 -18.48 10.62 10.20
C LEU A 18 -18.00 10.14 8.82
N GLU A 19 -18.50 10.73 7.74
CA GLU A 19 -18.02 10.43 6.39
C GLU A 19 -16.55 10.86 6.19
N CYS A 20 -16.18 12.05 6.68
CA CYS A 20 -14.78 12.49 6.70
C CYS A 20 -13.88 11.51 7.46
N LEU A 21 -14.30 11.07 8.65
CA LEU A 21 -13.55 10.10 9.45
C LEU A 21 -13.43 8.74 8.74
N ARG A 22 -14.50 8.26 8.10
CA ARG A 22 -14.45 7.05 7.28
C ARG A 22 -13.42 7.16 6.17
N ARG A 23 -13.37 8.29 5.45
CA ARG A 23 -12.39 8.52 4.38
C ARG A 23 -10.94 8.60 4.88
N LEU A 24 -10.73 9.12 6.09
CA LEU A 24 -9.40 9.19 6.73
C LEU A 24 -8.92 7.82 7.21
N MET A 25 -9.84 6.95 7.66
CA MET A 25 -9.52 5.60 8.12
C MET A 25 -9.29 4.60 6.97
N GLN A 26 -9.56 5.01 5.73
CA GLN A 26 -9.36 4.20 4.54
C GLN A 26 -8.02 4.54 3.87
N VAL A 27 -7.35 3.50 3.38
CA VAL A 27 -6.25 3.69 2.44
C VAL A 27 -6.87 4.14 1.11
N GLN A 28 -6.40 5.27 0.59
CA GLN A 28 -6.78 5.77 -0.72
C GLN A 28 -5.70 5.43 -1.74
N ASP A 29 -6.11 5.12 -2.98
CA ASP A 29 -5.18 4.80 -4.07
C ASP A 29 -4.16 5.92 -4.31
N SER A 30 -4.55 7.17 -4.05
CA SER A 30 -3.68 8.34 -4.15
C SER A 30 -2.46 8.26 -3.24
N TYR A 31 -2.54 7.61 -2.09
CA TYR A 31 -1.41 7.47 -1.17
C TYR A 31 -0.32 6.58 -1.78
N LEU A 32 -0.71 5.45 -2.38
CA LEU A 32 0.23 4.55 -3.05
C LEU A 32 0.84 5.19 -4.30
N ARG A 33 0.04 5.93 -5.06
CA ARG A 33 0.52 6.67 -6.24
C ARG A 33 1.54 7.73 -5.88
N SER A 34 1.26 8.53 -4.84
CA SER A 34 2.18 9.59 -4.40
C SER A 34 3.55 9.02 -4.02
N VAL A 35 3.56 7.88 -3.29
CA VAL A 35 4.80 7.19 -2.95
C VAL A 35 5.51 6.64 -4.19
N GLN A 36 4.77 6.08 -5.14
CA GLN A 36 5.36 5.60 -6.39
C GLN A 36 5.98 6.75 -7.20
N ASP A 37 5.31 7.90 -7.29
CA ASP A 37 5.81 9.08 -7.99
C ASP A 37 7.10 9.60 -7.35
N GLU A 38 7.16 9.67 -6.01
CA GLU A 38 8.36 10.06 -5.27
C GLU A 38 9.52 9.08 -5.49
N ILE A 39 9.25 7.77 -5.51
CA ILE A 39 10.26 6.76 -5.86
C ILE A 39 10.77 6.94 -7.30
N MET A 40 9.87 7.24 -8.24
CA MET A 40 10.24 7.48 -9.63
C MET A 40 11.08 8.74 -9.79
N GLU A 41 10.80 9.80 -9.02
CA GLU A 41 11.57 11.05 -9.02
C GLU A 41 12.98 10.85 -8.47
N ASP A 42 13.12 10.20 -7.32
CA ASP A 42 14.40 10.08 -6.60
C ASP A 42 15.30 8.95 -7.13
N TYR A 43 14.71 7.85 -7.60
CA TYR A 43 15.43 6.62 -7.95
C TYR A 43 15.30 6.26 -9.43
N GLY A 44 14.39 6.90 -10.17
CA GLY A 44 14.13 6.64 -11.59
C GLY A 44 13.38 5.34 -11.88
N SER A 45 13.37 4.37 -10.95
CA SER A 45 12.62 3.13 -11.06
C SER A 45 12.42 2.46 -9.70
N LEU A 46 11.34 1.69 -9.58
CA LEU A 46 11.11 0.80 -8.42
C LEU A 46 12.25 -0.22 -8.25
N ASP A 47 12.82 -0.73 -9.35
CA ASP A 47 13.92 -1.70 -9.30
C ASP A 47 15.20 -1.11 -8.70
N ALA A 48 15.51 0.16 -9.02
CA ALA A 48 16.64 0.88 -8.44
C ALA A 48 16.41 1.16 -6.95
N PHE A 49 15.19 1.54 -6.57
CA PHE A 49 14.81 1.72 -5.17
C PHE A 49 14.93 0.41 -4.37
N PHE A 50 14.39 -0.70 -4.89
CA PHE A 50 14.52 -2.01 -4.25
C PHE A 50 15.97 -2.44 -4.06
N ALA A 51 16.81 -2.26 -5.09
CA ALA A 51 18.22 -2.60 -4.99
C ALA A 51 18.96 -1.73 -3.97
N ARG A 52 18.70 -0.42 -3.96
CA ARG A 52 19.42 0.56 -3.14
C ARG A 52 18.99 0.56 -1.67
N GLU A 53 17.69 0.63 -1.40
CA GLU A 53 17.17 0.83 -0.04
C GLU A 53 16.83 -0.49 0.66
N MET A 54 16.51 -1.55 -0.10
CA MET A 54 16.12 -2.84 0.48
C MET A 54 17.13 -3.97 0.24
N GLY A 55 18.23 -3.70 -0.48
CA GLY A 55 19.20 -4.72 -0.88
C GLY A 55 18.58 -5.82 -1.76
N LEU A 56 17.45 -5.53 -2.42
CA LEU A 56 16.74 -6.45 -3.28
C LEU A 56 17.22 -6.27 -4.72
N ASP A 57 18.42 -6.76 -4.98
CA ASP A 57 18.95 -6.90 -6.34
C ASP A 57 18.16 -7.89 -7.18
N GLU A 58 18.48 -7.99 -8.47
CA GLU A 58 17.79 -8.87 -9.40
C GLU A 58 17.78 -10.35 -8.95
N GLY A 59 18.90 -10.83 -8.38
CA GLY A 59 18.99 -12.20 -7.88
C GLY A 59 18.11 -12.44 -6.66
N ALA A 60 18.06 -11.49 -5.72
CA ALA A 60 17.15 -11.53 -4.58
C ALA A 60 15.69 -11.49 -5.01
N ARG A 61 15.34 -10.65 -5.99
CA ARG A 61 13.98 -10.57 -6.55
C ARG A 61 13.59 -11.86 -7.27
N LEU A 62 14.52 -12.51 -7.97
CA LEU A 62 14.27 -13.81 -8.60
C LEU A 62 13.95 -14.89 -7.56
N ARG A 63 14.72 -14.98 -6.47
CA ARG A 63 14.44 -15.92 -5.36
C ARG A 63 13.08 -15.66 -4.71
N LEU A 64 12.72 -14.39 -4.53
CA LEU A 64 11.38 -14.03 -4.03
C LEU A 64 10.29 -14.47 -5.01
N ARG A 65 10.51 -14.27 -6.31
CA ARG A 65 9.58 -14.68 -7.36
C ARG A 65 9.35 -16.19 -7.33
N GLU A 66 10.42 -16.98 -7.27
CA GLU A 66 10.35 -18.46 -7.18
C GLU A 66 9.64 -18.92 -5.91
N LYS A 67 9.82 -18.21 -4.80
CA LYS A 67 9.23 -18.57 -3.50
C LYS A 67 7.74 -18.24 -3.40
N TYR A 68 7.31 -17.10 -3.95
CA TYR A 68 5.98 -16.55 -3.71
C TYR A 68 5.03 -16.63 -4.90
N LEU A 69 5.56 -16.74 -6.12
CA LEU A 69 4.73 -16.97 -7.30
C LEU A 69 4.79 -18.46 -7.62
N GLU A 70 3.72 -19.20 -7.29
CA GLU A 70 3.52 -20.53 -7.84
C GLU A 70 3.61 -20.42 -9.37
N THR A 71 4.54 -21.15 -9.99
CA THR A 71 4.50 -21.38 -11.42
C THR A 71 3.14 -22.00 -11.74
N LYS A 72 2.20 -21.23 -12.29
CA LYS A 72 1.02 -21.77 -12.98
C LYS A 72 1.48 -22.54 -14.21
N ALA A 73 1.99 -23.74 -13.99
CA ALA A 73 2.27 -24.78 -14.96
C ALA A 73 1.84 -26.10 -14.31
N GLY A 74 0.53 -26.26 -14.11
CA GLY A 74 -0.07 -27.41 -13.46
C GLY A 74 -1.56 -27.17 -13.21
N GLY A 75 -2.35 -27.20 -14.29
CA GLY A 75 -3.80 -27.03 -14.27
C GLY A 75 -4.34 -26.76 -15.67
#